data_AF-A0A537IUN8-F1
#
_entry.id   AF-A0A537IUN8-F1
#
_cell.length_a   1.000
_cell.length_b   1.000
_cell.length_c   1.000
_cell.angle_alpha   90.00
_cell.angle_beta   90.00
_cell.angle_gamma   90.00
#
_symmetry.space_group_name_H-M   'P 1'
#
loop_
_entity.id
_entity.type
_entity.pdbx_description
1 polymer ?
#
loop_
_entity_poly.entity_id
_entity_poly.type
_entity_poly.pdbx_seq_one_letter_code
_entity_poly.pdbx_strand_id
1 'polypeptide(L)'
;MDEGYRITARGNETIPRPLSTALQPIPIVQSLLPKDVDLQQIISGLKGRWFGGLRWLGYSQDNDATILKWIAEEDGIQIEARFADSYLSIDAKVAEGREVSQAVKAAHQLLGHVSGLYGTPTRRRQHLASQIAYYPNMDFA
;
A
#
# COMPACT_ATOMS: atom_id res chain seq x y z
N MET A 1 -6.76 10.57 13.14
CA MET A 1 -7.26 9.35 13.82
C MET A 1 -6.22 8.27 13.63
N ASP A 2 -5.74 7.64 14.71
CA ASP A 2 -4.78 6.53 14.62
C ASP A 2 -5.55 5.21 14.66
N GLU A 3 -5.46 4.44 13.59
CA GLU A 3 -6.09 3.13 13.46
C GLU A 3 -5.00 2.09 13.18
N GLY A 4 -4.73 1.26 14.19
CA GLY A 4 -3.75 0.19 14.18
C GLY A 4 -4.13 -0.86 15.23
N TYR A 5 -3.36 -1.94 15.30
CA TYR A 5 -3.61 -2.96 16.34
C TYR A 5 -3.31 -2.38 17.73
N ARG A 6 -4.32 -2.32 18.60
CA ARG A 6 -4.16 -1.92 20.01
C ARG A 6 -3.80 -3.16 20.84
N ILE A 7 -2.54 -3.22 21.27
CA ILE A 7 -1.95 -4.37 21.95
C ILE A 7 -2.44 -4.40 23.41
N THR A 8 -2.93 -5.55 23.87
CA THR A 8 -3.23 -5.79 25.29
C THR A 8 -1.93 -6.14 26.04
N ALA A 9 -1.86 -5.89 27.35
CA ALA A 9 -0.63 -6.05 28.15
C ALA A 9 0.07 -7.43 27.99
N ARG A 10 -0.68 -8.49 27.66
CA ARG A 10 -0.14 -9.85 27.43
C ARG A 10 0.41 -10.10 26.02
N GLY A 11 0.04 -9.29 25.03
CA GLY A 11 0.57 -9.37 23.66
C GLY A 11 1.86 -8.59 23.45
N ASN A 12 2.34 -7.86 24.46
CA ASN A 12 3.50 -6.96 24.34
C ASN A 12 4.86 -7.69 24.32
N GLU A 13 4.88 -8.99 24.63
CA GLU A 13 6.10 -9.81 24.74
C GLU A 13 6.45 -10.54 23.43
N THR A 14 5.51 -10.66 22.49
CA THR A 14 5.64 -11.56 21.31
C THR A 14 5.61 -10.81 19.97
N ILE A 15 5.40 -9.49 19.96
CA ILE A 15 5.20 -8.71 18.73
C ILE A 15 6.49 -8.00 18.29
N PRO A 16 6.83 -8.01 16.97
CA PRO A 16 7.88 -7.18 16.40
C PRO A 16 7.67 -5.70 16.75
N ARG A 17 8.61 -5.11 17.51
CA ARG A 17 8.52 -3.70 17.88
C ARG A 17 8.83 -2.81 16.66
N PRO A 18 8.13 -1.68 16.47
CA PRO A 18 8.56 -0.67 15.52
C PRO A 18 10.01 -0.30 15.82
N LEU A 19 10.78 -0.11 14.77
CA LEU A 19 12.17 0.31 14.88
C LEU A 19 12.23 1.66 15.59
N SER A 20 13.22 1.82 16.46
CA SER A 20 13.43 3.06 17.22
C SER A 20 13.30 4.27 16.32
N THR A 21 12.60 5.30 16.80
CA THR A 21 12.49 6.60 16.13
C THR A 21 13.85 7.29 15.94
N ALA A 22 14.89 6.81 16.63
CA ALA A 22 16.28 7.23 16.47
C ALA A 22 16.94 6.75 15.17
N LEU A 23 16.39 5.73 14.49
CA LEU A 23 16.89 5.29 13.19
C LEU A 23 16.49 6.29 12.11
N GLN A 24 17.49 6.79 11.37
CA GLN A 24 17.23 7.72 10.27
C GLN A 24 16.51 6.98 9.12
N PRO A 25 15.32 7.46 8.71
CA PRO A 25 14.64 6.91 7.54
C PRO A 25 15.47 7.16 6.28
N ILE A 26 15.63 6.13 5.46
CA ILE A 26 16.29 6.21 4.15
C ILE A 26 15.17 6.34 3.11
N PRO A 27 15.11 7.45 2.34
CA PRO A 27 14.14 7.58 1.27
C PRO A 27 14.53 6.61 0.14
N ILE A 28 13.60 5.74 -0.25
CA ILE A 28 13.84 4.74 -1.31
C ILE A 28 13.13 5.15 -2.60
N VAL A 29 11.88 5.60 -2.50
CA VAL A 29 11.06 6.01 -3.64
C VAL A 29 10.42 7.35 -3.37
N GLN A 30 10.47 8.24 -4.35
CA GLN A 30 9.62 9.42 -4.41
C GLN A 30 8.95 9.48 -5.78
N SER A 31 7.63 9.66 -5.78
CA SER A 31 6.84 9.64 -7.01
C SER A 31 5.71 10.64 -6.95
N LEU A 32 5.40 11.27 -8.08
CA LEU A 32 4.21 12.08 -8.27
C LEU A 32 3.00 11.16 -8.43
N LEU A 33 1.92 11.51 -7.74
CA LEU A 33 0.64 10.85 -7.89
C LEU A 33 -0.12 11.48 -9.07
N PRO A 34 -0.81 10.67 -9.91
CA PRO A 34 -1.70 11.21 -10.93
C PRO A 34 -2.79 12.09 -10.30
N LYS A 35 -3.21 13.15 -11.00
CA LYS A 35 -4.18 14.13 -10.47
C LYS A 35 -5.60 13.59 -10.33
N ASP A 36 -5.91 12.51 -11.04
CA ASP A 36 -7.21 11.86 -11.15
C ASP A 36 -7.38 10.68 -10.19
N VAL A 37 -6.38 10.43 -9.34
CA VAL A 37 -6.38 9.33 -8.38
C VAL A 37 -7.15 9.69 -7.11
N ASP A 38 -8.03 8.79 -6.69
CA ASP A 38 -8.68 8.86 -5.37
C ASP A 38 -7.73 8.30 -4.28
N LEU A 39 -7.13 9.22 -3.51
CA LEU A 39 -6.25 8.86 -2.39
C LEU A 39 -6.94 8.00 -1.35
N GLN A 40 -8.23 8.22 -1.06
CA GLN A 40 -8.95 7.41 -0.08
C GLN A 40 -9.16 5.98 -0.59
N GLN A 41 -9.36 5.80 -1.90
CA GLN A 41 -9.40 4.48 -2.51
C GLN A 41 -8.04 3.77 -2.43
N ILE A 42 -6.93 4.47 -2.64
CA ILE A 42 -5.60 3.89 -2.44
C ILE A 42 -5.38 3.50 -0.99
N ILE A 43 -5.61 4.44 -0.05
CA ILE A 43 -5.37 4.23 1.37
C ILE A 43 -6.22 3.05 1.86
N SER A 44 -7.51 3.00 1.52
CA SER A 44 -8.38 1.87 1.86
C SER A 44 -7.94 0.56 1.21
N GLY A 45 -7.40 0.61 -0.01
CA GLY A 45 -6.80 -0.54 -0.68
C GLY A 45 -5.54 -1.06 0.00
N LEU A 46 -4.78 -0.22 0.69
CA LEU A 46 -3.53 -0.58 1.36
C LEU A 46 -3.72 -0.92 2.85
N LYS A 47 -4.72 -0.32 3.51
CA LYS A 47 -5.01 -0.54 4.93
C LYS A 47 -5.25 -2.02 5.22
N GLY A 48 -4.57 -2.53 6.25
CA GLY A 48 -4.71 -3.92 6.71
C GLY A 48 -4.08 -4.97 5.78
N ARG A 49 -3.44 -4.56 4.66
CA ARG A 49 -2.85 -5.51 3.72
C ARG A 49 -1.41 -5.83 4.01
N TRP A 50 -1.06 -7.09 3.80
CA TRP A 50 0.30 -7.60 3.85
C TRP A 50 0.84 -7.70 2.43
N PHE A 51 2.13 -7.44 2.24
CA PHE A 51 2.78 -7.45 0.92
C PHE A 51 4.11 -8.18 1.01
N GLY A 52 4.21 -9.35 0.39
CA GLY A 52 5.40 -10.20 0.55
C GLY A 52 5.65 -10.52 2.03
N GLY A 53 6.86 -10.21 2.52
CA GLY A 53 7.24 -10.35 3.93
C GLY A 53 6.84 -9.20 4.86
N LEU A 54 6.20 -8.15 4.34
CA LEU A 54 5.79 -6.97 5.11
C LEU A 54 4.41 -7.16 5.74
N ARG A 55 4.35 -7.05 7.06
CA ARG A 55 3.11 -7.08 7.83
C ARG A 55 2.60 -5.68 8.13
N TRP A 56 1.29 -5.52 8.02
CA TRP A 56 0.60 -4.28 8.36
C TRP A 56 0.81 -3.92 9.83
N LEU A 57 1.37 -2.74 10.09
CA LEU A 57 1.56 -2.23 11.45
C LEU A 57 0.44 -1.25 11.83
N GLY A 58 0.07 -0.35 10.92
CA GLY A 58 -0.95 0.66 11.17
C GLY A 58 -0.83 1.84 10.21
N TYR A 59 -1.71 2.82 10.39
CA TYR A 59 -1.58 4.11 9.72
C TYR A 59 -1.90 5.25 10.67
N SER A 60 -1.36 6.41 10.33
CA SER A 60 -1.69 7.69 10.95
C SER A 60 -2.09 8.66 9.85
N GLN A 61 -3.11 9.47 10.12
CA GLN A 61 -3.56 10.52 9.23
C GLN A 61 -3.63 11.83 10.00
N ASP A 62 -2.88 12.80 9.51
CA ASP A 62 -2.97 14.20 9.91
C ASP A 62 -3.57 15.04 8.76
N ASN A 63 -3.61 16.37 8.91
CA ASN A 63 -4.20 17.26 7.91
C ASN A 63 -3.36 17.37 6.62
N ASP A 64 -2.07 17.05 6.69
CA ASP A 64 -1.09 17.31 5.63
C ASP A 64 -0.65 16.02 4.93
N ALA A 65 -0.73 14.89 5.63
CA ALA A 65 -0.20 13.62 5.19
C ALA A 65 -0.99 12.42 5.74
N THR A 66 -1.05 11.37 4.93
CA THR A 66 -1.39 10.02 5.38
C THR A 66 -0.14 9.15 5.35
N ILE A 67 0.17 8.50 6.48
CA ILE A 67 1.34 7.63 6.62
C ILE A 67 0.88 6.22 6.93
N LEU A 68 1.26 5.25 6.11
CA LEU A 68 1.01 3.83 6.30
C LEU A 68 2.32 3.13 6.65
N LYS A 69 2.28 2.17 7.57
CA LYS A 69 3.48 1.53 8.11
C LYS A 69 3.39 0.01 8.03
N TRP A 70 4.49 -0.60 7.65
CA TRP A 70 4.69 -2.05 7.66
C TRP A 70 6.02 -2.44 8.28
N ILE A 71 6.08 -3.65 8.83
CA ILE A 71 7.29 -4.23 9.41
C ILE A 71 7.56 -5.62 8.83
N ALA A 72 8.82 -5.94 8.56
CA ALA A 72 9.25 -7.30 8.24
C ALA A 72 9.53 -8.05 9.55
N GLU A 73 8.90 -9.21 9.76
CA GLU A 73 9.00 -9.96 11.03
C GLU A 73 10.43 -10.39 11.39
N GLU A 74 11.17 -10.88 10.40
CA GLU A 74 12.48 -11.48 10.63
C GLU A 74 13.64 -10.51 10.39
N ASP A 75 13.34 -9.35 9.77
CA ASP A 75 14.37 -8.52 9.12
C ASP A 75 14.74 -7.22 9.80
N GLY A 76 14.03 -6.79 10.84
CA GLY A 76 14.32 -5.48 11.44
C GLY A 76 14.25 -4.36 10.39
N ILE A 77 13.35 -4.50 9.43
CA ILE A 77 13.05 -3.52 8.37
C ILE A 77 11.64 -3.00 8.60
N GLN A 78 11.49 -1.68 8.58
CA GLN A 78 10.20 -1.01 8.61
C GLN A 78 10.07 -0.13 7.38
N ILE A 79 8.93 -0.22 6.70
CA ILE A 79 8.62 0.59 5.53
C ILE A 79 7.49 1.54 5.89
N GLU A 80 7.65 2.81 5.53
CA GLU A 80 6.65 3.86 5.72
C GLU A 80 6.31 4.46 4.35
N ALA A 81 5.03 4.43 3.98
CA ALA A 81 4.53 5.13 2.80
C ALA A 81 3.81 6.40 3.23
N ARG A 82 4.28 7.56 2.77
CA ARG A 82 3.71 8.86 3.04
C ARG A 82 3.06 9.43 1.79
N PHE A 83 1.78 9.74 1.88
CA PHE A 83 0.99 10.43 0.88
C PHE A 83 0.81 11.88 1.34
N ALA A 84 1.43 12.85 0.66
CA ALA A 84 1.37 14.28 0.98
C ALA A 84 1.60 15.12 -0.28
N ASP A 85 0.91 16.25 -0.42
CA ASP A 85 1.14 17.23 -1.50
C ASP A 85 1.18 16.66 -2.94
N SER A 86 0.36 15.64 -3.24
CA SER A 86 0.38 14.90 -4.52
C SER A 86 1.63 14.06 -4.76
N TYR A 87 2.41 13.79 -3.72
CA TYR A 87 3.55 12.89 -3.74
C TYR A 87 3.30 11.65 -2.89
N LEU A 88 3.89 10.55 -3.34
CA LEU A 88 4.15 9.35 -2.57
C LEU A 88 5.65 9.31 -2.26
N SER A 89 5.99 9.29 -0.97
CA SER A 89 7.32 8.91 -0.48
C SER A 89 7.25 7.53 0.15
N ILE A 90 8.21 6.66 -0.15
CA ILE A 90 8.40 5.38 0.54
C ILE A 90 9.78 5.41 1.18
N ASP A 91 9.79 5.38 2.51
CA ASP A 91 10.99 5.45 3.33
C ASP A 91 11.18 4.12 4.06
N ALA A 92 12.43 3.73 4.25
CA ALA A 92 12.81 2.53 4.97
C ALA A 92 13.62 2.85 6.21
N LYS A 93 13.30 2.21 7.34
CA LYS A 93 14.18 2.12 8.50
C LYS A 93 14.75 0.71 8.53
N VAL A 94 16.06 0.60 8.61
CA VAL A 94 16.78 -0.68 8.58
C VAL A 94 17.62 -0.75 9.85
N ALA A 95 17.46 -1.83 10.62
CA ALA A 95 18.28 -2.09 11.80
C ALA A 95 19.75 -2.29 11.40
N GLU A 96 20.65 -1.97 12.33
CA GLU A 96 22.09 -2.15 12.14
C GLU A 96 22.43 -3.61 11.79
N GLY A 97 23.31 -3.80 10.79
CA GLY A 97 23.70 -5.13 10.31
C GLY A 97 22.72 -5.82 9.36
N ARG A 98 21.63 -5.15 8.94
CA ARG A 98 20.68 -5.69 7.95
C ARG A 98 20.94 -5.13 6.54
N GLU A 99 20.54 -5.91 5.53
CA GLU A 99 20.78 -5.59 4.13
C GLU A 99 19.76 -4.58 3.60
N VAL A 100 20.24 -3.41 3.17
CA VAL A 100 19.41 -2.35 2.56
C VAL A 100 18.70 -2.84 1.29
N SER A 101 19.30 -3.77 0.54
CA SER A 101 18.72 -4.31 -0.69
C SER A 101 17.33 -4.94 -0.47
N GLN A 102 17.08 -5.54 0.69
CA GLN A 102 15.77 -6.12 1.00
C GLN A 102 14.72 -5.03 1.22
N ALA A 103 15.09 -3.95 1.92
CA ALA A 103 14.23 -2.79 2.08
C ALA A 103 13.91 -2.13 0.73
N VAL A 104 14.90 -2.06 -0.17
CA VAL A 104 14.72 -1.55 -1.54
C VAL A 104 13.71 -2.40 -2.31
N LYS A 105 13.88 -3.73 -2.33
CA LYS A 105 12.93 -4.65 -2.98
C LYS A 105 11.52 -4.48 -2.42
N ALA A 106 11.38 -4.40 -1.10
CA ALA A 106 10.08 -4.26 -0.45
C ALA A 106 9.39 -2.92 -0.80
N ALA A 107 10.15 -1.81 -0.82
CA ALA A 107 9.64 -0.51 -1.22
C ALA A 107 9.17 -0.48 -2.68
N HIS A 108 9.91 -1.09 -3.61
CA HIS A 108 9.50 -1.19 -5.01
C HIS A 108 8.28 -2.10 -5.19
N GLN A 109 8.17 -3.19 -4.43
CA GLN A 109 6.96 -4.02 -4.43
C GLN A 109 5.73 -3.23 -3.95
N LEU A 110 5.89 -2.43 -2.89
CA LEU A 110 4.82 -1.55 -2.41
C LEU A 110 4.43 -0.54 -3.49
N LEU A 111 5.39 0.12 -4.14
CA LEU A 111 5.13 1.04 -5.25
C LEU A 111 4.34 0.36 -6.38
N GLY A 112 4.69 -0.87 -6.75
CA GLY A 112 3.96 -1.63 -7.76
C GLY A 112 2.51 -1.89 -7.38
N HIS A 113 2.24 -2.21 -6.11
CA HIS A 113 0.88 -2.37 -5.59
C HIS A 113 0.11 -1.06 -5.61
N VAL A 114 0.72 0.04 -5.16
CA VAL A 114 0.10 1.38 -5.20
C VAL A 114 -0.24 1.76 -6.64
N SER A 115 0.68 1.51 -7.57
CA SER A 115 0.48 1.81 -8.99
C SER A 115 -0.67 1.01 -9.60
N GLY A 116 -0.86 -0.23 -9.17
CA GLY A 116 -2.02 -1.04 -9.56
C GLY A 116 -3.36 -0.50 -9.08
N LEU A 117 -3.37 0.30 -8.00
CA LEU A 117 -4.58 0.90 -7.45
C LEU A 117 -5.02 2.17 -8.20
N TYR A 118 -4.11 2.83 -8.95
CA TYR A 118 -4.43 4.04 -9.74
C TYR A 118 -5.53 3.81 -10.77
N GLY A 119 -5.61 2.59 -11.32
CA GLY A 119 -6.45 2.24 -12.45
C GLY A 119 -7.62 1.33 -12.12
N THR A 120 -8.12 1.31 -10.88
CA THR A 120 -9.41 0.66 -10.60
C THR A 120 -10.50 1.72 -10.71
N PRO A 121 -11.04 2.04 -11.91
CA PRO A 121 -12.33 2.69 -11.94
C PRO A 121 -13.24 1.78 -11.14
N THR A 122 -13.94 2.36 -10.16
CA THR A 122 -15.13 1.71 -9.64
C THR A 122 -15.90 1.24 -10.85
N ARG A 123 -15.89 -0.07 -11.09
CA ARG A 123 -16.70 -0.69 -12.14
C ARG A 123 -18.11 -0.48 -11.62
N ARG A 124 -18.70 0.69 -11.89
CA ARG A 124 -20.15 0.85 -11.91
C ARG A 124 -20.60 -0.36 -12.69
N ARG A 125 -21.33 -1.25 -12.03
CA ARG A 125 -22.16 -2.26 -12.68
C ARG A 125 -23.12 -1.48 -13.59
N GLN A 126 -22.65 -1.05 -14.75
CA GLN A 126 -23.53 -0.81 -15.87
C GLN A 126 -23.97 -2.20 -16.30
N HIS A 127 -25.25 -2.48 -16.03
CA HIS A 127 -26.00 -3.51 -16.74
C HIS A 127 -25.67 -3.40 -18.24
N LEU A 128 -24.80 -4.29 -18.72
CA LEU A 128 -24.59 -4.52 -20.14
C LEU A 128 -25.25 -5.86 -20.43
N ALA A 129 -26.59 -5.82 -20.47
CA ALA A 129 -27.41 -6.87 -21.03
C ALA A 129 -28.10 -6.31 -22.25
N SER A 130 -27.50 -6.53 -23.42
CA SER A 130 -28.22 -6.83 -24.65
C SER A 130 -27.26 -7.62 -25.52
N GLN A 131 -27.30 -8.95 -25.42
CA GLN A 131 -26.82 -9.78 -26.52
C GLN A 131 -27.76 -9.51 -27.70
N ILE A 132 -27.30 -8.71 -28.65
CA ILE A 132 -27.92 -8.70 -29.98
C ILE A 132 -27.38 -9.93 -30.68
N ALA A 133 -28.19 -11.00 -30.68
CA ALA A 133 -27.93 -12.18 -31.48
C ALA A 133 -28.01 -11.75 -32.96
N TYR A 134 -26.87 -11.78 -33.65
CA TYR A 134 -26.83 -11.63 -35.10
C TYR A 134 -27.27 -12.95 -35.72
N TYR A 135 -28.48 -12.98 -36.29
CA TYR A 135 -28.90 -14.04 -37.20
C TYR A 135 -28.57 -13.59 -38.63
N PRO A 136 -27.58 -14.19 -39.31
CA PRO A 136 -27.48 -14.03 -40.75
C PRO A 136 -28.65 -14.78 -41.39
N ASN A 137 -29.50 -14.06 -42.12
CA ASN A 137 -30.42 -14.66 -43.09
C ASN A 137 -29.57 -15.52 -44.05
N MET A 138 -29.71 -16.83 -43.94
CA MET A 138 -29.28 -17.75 -45.00
C MET A 138 -30.48 -17.96 -45.91
N ASP A 139 -30.61 -17.08 -46.90
CA ASP A 139 -31.38 -17.39 -48.09
C ASP A 139 -30.55 -18.37 -48.93
N PHE A 140 -31.02 -19.61 -49.00
CA PHE A 140 -30.60 -20.55 -50.04
C PHE A 140 -31.84 -20.99 -50.83
N ALA A 141 -31.84 -20.55 -52.09
CA ALA A 141 -32.55 -21.06 -53.28
C ALA A 141 -34.09 -21.13 -53.25
#